data_AF-A0A9Q0MSA4-F1
#
_entry.id   AF-A0A9Q0MSA4-F1
#
_cell.length_a   1.000
_cell.length_b   1.000
_cell.length_c   1.000
_cell.angle_alpha   90.00
_cell.angle_beta   90.00
_cell.angle_gamma   90.00
#
_symmetry.space_group_name_H-M   'P 1'
#
loop_
_entity.id
_entity.type
_entity.pdbx_description
1 polymer ?
#
loop_
_entity_poly.entity_id
_entity_poly.type
_entity_poly.pdbx_seq_one_letter_code
_entity_poly.pdbx_strand_id
1 'polypeptide(L)'
;MDKAHFHSRCAEKHLKKRRFDLAIEHQKKTVDFLNFAIKDSVIAKNIECLKLQRDYHEKCQDIILMKKLQFLHEIMMQRERIKSSERENSLNKDVKGTTDNEANIVAAVDCGVEPYSAVVGEDRRVIEDLPPLELPKFDFGNLEMSIRD
;
A
#
# COMPACT_ATOMS: atom_id res chain seq x y z
N MET A 1 1.01 16.27 25.46
CA MET A 1 1.15 14.96 24.75
C MET A 1 -0.18 14.41 24.26
N ASP A 2 -1.23 14.41 25.08
CA ASP A 2 -2.54 13.80 24.72
C ASP A 2 -3.15 14.29 23.40
N LYS A 3 -3.01 15.60 23.10
CA LYS A 3 -3.47 16.19 21.85
C LYS A 3 -2.71 15.67 20.62
N ALA A 4 -1.40 15.45 20.73
CA ALA A 4 -0.59 14.90 19.65
C ALA A 4 -1.00 13.45 19.33
N HIS A 5 -1.15 12.62 20.35
CA HIS A 5 -1.62 11.23 20.17
C HIS A 5 -3.06 11.16 19.66
N PHE A 6 -3.94 12.06 20.09
CA PHE A 6 -5.29 12.17 19.54
C PHE A 6 -5.27 12.40 18.03
N HIS A 7 -4.49 13.38 17.56
CA HIS A 7 -4.40 13.68 16.14
C HIS A 7 -3.72 12.57 15.33
N SER A 8 -2.71 11.90 15.88
CA SER A 8 -2.12 10.70 15.25
C SER A 8 -3.17 9.60 15.02
N ARG A 9 -4.00 9.30 16.03
CA ARG A 9 -5.09 8.31 15.88
C ARG A 9 -6.15 8.76 14.87
N CYS A 10 -6.46 10.05 14.81
CA CYS A 10 -7.37 10.59 13.79
C CYS A 10 -6.79 10.43 12.38
N ALA A 11 -5.51 10.72 12.18
CA ALA A 11 -4.84 10.54 10.88
C ALA A 11 -4.95 9.08 10.39
N GLU A 12 -4.72 8.10 11.26
CA GLU A 12 -4.88 6.67 10.94
C GLU A 12 -6.31 6.32 10.49
N LYS A 13 -7.32 6.86 11.17
CA LYS A 13 -8.73 6.65 10.79
C LYS A 13 -9.03 7.23 9.39
N HIS A 14 -8.47 8.38 9.06
CA HIS A 14 -8.62 8.99 7.74
C HIS A 14 -7.87 8.20 6.65
N LEU A 15 -6.70 7.64 6.96
CA LEU A 15 -5.94 6.80 6.04
C LEU A 15 -6.70 5.54 5.63
N LYS A 16 -7.35 4.87 6.59
CA LYS A 16 -8.19 3.69 6.30
C LYS A 16 -9.33 4.01 5.32
N LYS A 17 -9.79 5.25 5.29
CA LYS A 17 -10.85 5.75 4.40
C LYS A 17 -10.32 6.41 3.12
N ARG A 18 -9.02 6.28 2.82
CA ARG A 18 -8.33 6.93 1.69
C ARG A 18 -8.52 8.46 1.63
N ARG A 19 -8.81 9.10 2.78
CA ARG A 19 -8.94 10.57 2.91
C ARG A 19 -7.57 11.18 3.21
N PHE A 20 -6.67 11.14 2.23
CA PHE A 20 -5.26 11.47 2.42
C PHE A 20 -5.01 12.92 2.88
N ASP A 21 -5.75 13.88 2.35
CA ASP A 21 -5.57 15.31 2.70
C ASP A 21 -5.91 15.57 4.18
N LEU A 22 -7.03 15.01 4.65
CA LEU A 22 -7.41 15.11 6.06
C LEU A 22 -6.42 14.37 6.98
N ALA A 23 -5.86 13.25 6.52
CA ALA A 23 -4.82 12.56 7.27
C ALA A 23 -3.56 13.42 7.41
N ILE A 24 -3.13 14.09 6.33
CA ILE A 24 -1.99 15.02 6.35
C ILE A 24 -2.26 16.19 7.30
N GLU A 25 -3.46 16.78 7.27
CA GLU A 25 -3.79 17.88 8.20
C GLU A 25 -3.67 17.47 9.66
N HIS A 26 -4.17 16.28 10.01
CA HIS A 26 -4.03 15.77 11.38
C HIS A 26 -2.56 15.53 11.73
N GLN A 27 -1.76 15.05 10.79
CA GLN A 27 -0.34 14.82 10.99
C GLN A 27 0.44 16.11 11.21
N LYS A 28 0.09 17.18 10.48
CA LYS A 28 0.62 18.53 10.70
C LYS A 28 0.30 19.04 12.11
N LYS A 29 -0.96 18.89 12.55
CA LYS A 29 -1.37 19.25 13.92
C LYS A 29 -0.58 18.47 14.97
N THR A 30 -0.32 17.18 14.76
CA THR A 30 0.53 16.37 15.65
C THR A 30 1.93 16.97 15.77
N VAL A 31 2.55 17.33 14.65
CA VAL A 31 3.87 18.00 14.61
C VAL A 31 3.85 19.34 15.34
N ASP A 32 2.80 20.14 15.16
CA ASP A 32 2.65 21.42 15.86
C ASP A 32 2.59 21.22 17.38
N PHE A 33 1.78 20.27 17.87
CA PHE A 33 1.70 19.96 19.29
C PHE A 33 3.01 19.42 19.87
N LEU A 34 3.76 18.64 19.10
CA LEU A 34 5.10 18.18 19.51
C LEU A 34 6.09 19.33 19.55
N ASN A 35 6.06 20.26 18.59
CA ASN A 35 6.88 21.46 18.61
C ASN A 35 6.56 22.35 19.83
N PHE A 36 5.29 22.49 20.19
CA PHE A 36 4.92 23.18 21.43
C PHE A 36 5.47 22.48 22.67
N ALA A 37 5.35 21.15 22.74
CA ALA A 37 5.89 20.36 23.86
C ALA A 37 7.43 20.43 23.95
N ILE A 38 8.13 20.48 22.80
CA ILE A 38 9.59 20.65 22.74
C ILE A 38 10.00 21.99 23.34
N LYS A 39 9.28 23.08 23.00
CA LYS A 39 9.57 24.43 23.50
C LYS A 39 9.33 24.58 25.00
N ASP A 40 8.33 23.88 25.53
CA ASP A 40 7.95 23.91 26.95
C ASP A 40 8.83 23.00 27.83
N SER A 41 9.45 21.98 27.22
CA SER A 41 10.25 21.02 27.96
C SER A 41 11.60 21.58 28.39
N VAL A 42 11.94 21.38 29.67
CA VAL A 42 13.22 21.80 30.27
C VAL A 42 14.24 20.64 30.27
N ILE A 43 13.76 19.39 30.24
CA ILE A 43 14.58 18.20 30.40
C ILE A 43 15.16 17.79 29.02
N ALA A 44 16.48 17.85 28.88
CA ALA A 44 17.18 17.56 27.62
C ALA A 44 16.80 16.20 27.01
N LYS A 45 16.75 15.14 27.83
CA LYS A 45 16.33 13.80 27.38
C LYS A 45 14.91 13.79 26.80
N ASN A 46 13.98 14.53 27.42
CA ASN A 46 12.60 14.61 26.93
C ASN A 46 12.54 15.37 25.60
N ILE A 47 13.33 16.43 25.46
CA ILE A 47 13.45 17.19 24.20
C ILE A 47 13.90 16.27 23.07
N GLU A 48 14.90 15.42 23.29
CA GLU A 48 15.37 14.47 22.28
C GLU A 48 14.29 13.45 21.89
N CYS A 49 13.60 12.86 22.86
CA CYS A 49 12.50 11.93 22.59
C CYS A 49 11.37 12.61 21.80
N LEU A 50 11.03 13.85 22.13
CA LEU A 50 10.00 14.62 21.43
C LEU A 50 10.41 14.98 20.00
N LYS A 51 11.68 15.35 19.79
CA LYS A 51 12.24 15.58 18.44
C LYS A 51 12.15 14.31 17.59
N LEU A 52 12.53 13.16 18.15
CA LEU A 52 12.43 11.89 17.44
C LEU A 52 10.98 11.56 17.04
N GLN A 53 10.01 11.80 17.93
CA GLN A 53 8.59 11.62 17.61
C GLN A 53 8.10 12.58 16.53
N ARG A 54 8.56 13.85 16.57
CA ARG A 54 8.24 14.84 15.53
C ARG A 54 8.76 14.40 14.18
N ASP A 55 10.03 14.01 14.10
CA ASP A 55 10.68 13.59 12.86
C ASP A 55 10.00 12.33 12.28
N TYR A 56 9.58 11.40 13.14
CA TYR A 56 8.75 10.27 12.73
C TYR A 56 7.44 10.73 12.08
N HIS A 57 6.74 11.67 12.71
CA HIS A 57 5.46 12.15 12.19
C HIS A 57 5.59 13.02 10.94
N GLU A 58 6.71 13.71 10.73
CA GLU A 58 7.06 14.37 9.47
C GLU A 58 7.24 13.32 8.35
N LYS A 59 8.01 12.26 8.59
CA LYS A 59 8.14 11.14 7.63
C LYS A 59 6.80 10.48 7.32
N CYS A 60 5.90 10.38 8.29
CA CYS A 60 4.55 9.91 8.03
C CYS A 60 3.81 10.79 7.02
N GLN A 61 4.02 12.12 7.01
CA GLN A 61 3.40 13.00 6.01
C GLN A 61 3.85 12.64 4.59
N ASP A 62 5.16 12.40 4.42
CA ASP A 62 5.74 12.01 3.13
C ASP A 62 5.18 10.67 2.66
N ILE A 63 5.10 9.68 3.56
CA ILE A 63 4.51 8.37 3.26
C ILE A 63 3.05 8.51 2.84
N ILE A 64 2.27 9.36 3.52
CA ILE A 64 0.86 9.60 3.19
C ILE A 64 0.76 10.27 1.81
N LEU A 65 1.63 11.21 1.50
CA LEU A 65 1.68 11.87 0.18
C LEU A 65 2.00 10.87 -0.93
N MET A 66 2.98 9.98 -0.71
CA MET A 66 3.30 8.92 -1.67
C MET A 66 2.11 7.98 -1.88
N LYS A 67 1.41 7.59 -0.82
CA LYS A 67 0.18 6.77 -0.93
C LYS A 67 -0.93 7.49 -1.71
N LYS A 68 -1.07 8.80 -1.53
CA LYS A 68 -2.01 9.62 -2.32
C LYS A 68 -1.67 9.56 -3.80
N LEU A 69 -0.40 9.75 -4.16
CA LEU A 69 0.05 9.71 -5.56
C LEU A 69 -0.18 8.33 -6.18
N GLN A 70 0.17 7.26 -5.47
CA GLN A 70 -0.08 5.88 -5.93
C GLN A 70 -1.57 5.63 -6.20
N PHE A 71 -2.44 6.06 -5.28
CA PHE A 71 -3.88 5.92 -5.45
C PHE A 71 -4.43 6.70 -6.66
N LEU A 72 -3.94 7.94 -6.87
CA LEU A 72 -4.35 8.73 -8.04
C LEU A 72 -3.90 8.06 -9.34
N HIS A 73 -2.68 7.54 -9.38
CA HIS A 73 -2.17 6.80 -10.53
C HIS A 73 -3.01 5.55 -10.83
N GLU A 74 -3.38 4.78 -9.80
CA GLU A 74 -4.27 3.62 -9.93
C GLU A 74 -5.62 4.01 -10.57
N ILE A 75 -6.24 5.09 -10.10
CA ILE A 75 -7.50 5.60 -10.68
C ILE A 75 -7.32 5.99 -12.15
N MET A 76 -6.22 6.67 -12.49
CA MET A 76 -5.96 7.08 -13.88
C MET A 76 -5.82 5.87 -14.80
N MET A 77 -5.03 4.86 -14.39
CA MET A 77 -4.85 3.62 -15.16
C MET A 77 -6.17 2.87 -15.35
N GLN A 78 -7.01 2.79 -14.32
CA GLN A 78 -8.33 2.15 -14.44
C GLN A 78 -9.24 2.91 -15.40
N ARG A 79 -9.23 4.25 -15.36
CA ARG A 79 -10.02 5.08 -16.29
C ARG A 79 -9.56 4.91 -17.73
N GLU A 80 -8.27 4.77 -17.98
CA GLU A 80 -7.75 4.52 -19.33
C GLU A 80 -8.18 3.15 -19.88
N ARG A 81 -8.12 2.10 -19.04
CA ARG A 81 -8.60 0.76 -19.43
C ARG A 81 -10.08 0.73 -19.79
N ILE A 82 -10.92 1.46 -19.04
CA ILE A 82 -12.35 1.56 -19.34
C ILE A 82 -12.54 2.25 -20.70
N LYS A 83 -11.86 3.38 -20.94
CA LYS A 83 -11.94 4.10 -22.21
C LYS A 83 -11.45 3.27 -23.41
N SER A 84 -10.40 2.47 -23.26
CA SER A 84 -9.91 1.61 -24.34
C SER A 84 -10.91 0.49 -24.65
N SER A 85 -11.51 -0.13 -23.61
CA SER A 85 -12.54 -1.16 -23.79
C SER A 85 -13.81 -0.61 -24.46
N GLU A 86 -14.24 0.62 -24.11
CA GLU A 86 -15.37 1.28 -24.76
C GLU A 86 -15.12 1.55 -26.25
N ARG A 87 -13.89 1.92 -26.64
CA ARG A 87 -13.51 2.12 -28.05
C ARG A 87 -13.55 0.82 -28.85
N GLU A 88 -13.03 -0.27 -28.29
CA GLU A 88 -13.08 -1.59 -28.93
C GLU A 88 -14.52 -2.10 -29.08
N ASN A 89 -15.37 -1.90 -28.07
CA ASN A 89 -16.78 -2.26 -28.14
C ASN A 89 -17.56 -1.41 -29.18
N SER A 90 -17.18 -0.15 -29.40
CA SER A 90 -17.78 0.69 -30.44
C SER A 90 -17.37 0.23 -31.85
N LEU A 91 -16.08 -0.09 -32.06
CA LEU A 91 -15.58 -0.60 -33.34
C LEU A 91 -16.22 -1.95 -33.72
N ASN A 92 -16.45 -2.83 -32.74
CA ASN A 92 -17.12 -4.11 -32.97
C ASN A 92 -18.61 -4.00 -33.29
N LYS A 93 -19.26 -2.87 -32.94
CA LYS A 93 -20.68 -2.63 -33.28
C LYS A 93 -20.87 -2.28 -34.75
N ASP A 94 -19.92 -1.58 -35.36
CA ASP A 94 -20.00 -1.14 -36.75
C ASP A 94 -19.65 -2.25 -37.76
N VAL A 95 -19.07 -3.37 -37.32
CA VAL A 95 -18.72 -4.52 -38.17
C VAL A 95 -19.83 -5.60 -38.20
N LYS A 96 -20.80 -5.56 -37.28
CA LYS A 96 -21.90 -6.54 -37.22
C LYS A 96 -23.09 -6.16 -38.10
N GLY A 97 -22.78 -5.71 -39.32
CA GLY A 97 -23.73 -5.24 -40.32
C GLY A 97 -23.73 -6.01 -41.63
N THR A 98 -22.96 -7.09 -41.79
CA THR A 98 -23.10 -8.05 -42.91
C THR A 98 -22.30 -9.31 -42.60
N THR A 99 -22.97 -10.43 -42.30
CA THR A 99 -22.66 -11.79 -42.80
C THR A 99 -23.51 -12.77 -42.01
N ASP A 100 -24.60 -13.19 -42.63
CA ASP A 100 -25.25 -14.44 -42.32
C ASP A 100 -24.24 -15.56 -42.65
N ASN A 101 -23.81 -16.33 -41.65
CA ASN A 101 -23.47 -17.75 -41.79
C ASN A 101 -23.14 -18.36 -40.43
N GLU A 102 -23.93 -19.38 -40.10
CA GLU A 102 -23.73 -20.32 -39.00
C GLU A 102 -22.41 -21.08 -39.18
N ALA A 103 -21.49 -20.97 -38.22
CA ALA A 103 -20.54 -22.03 -37.89
C ALA A 103 -19.91 -21.79 -36.52
N ASN A 104 -20.42 -22.55 -35.54
CA ASN A 104 -19.73 -23.12 -34.40
C ASN A 104 -18.20 -22.87 -34.31
N ILE A 105 -17.77 -21.98 -33.41
CA ILE A 105 -16.43 -22.00 -32.81
C ILE A 105 -16.59 -21.91 -31.30
N VAL A 106 -16.59 -23.08 -30.66
CA VAL A 106 -16.18 -23.23 -29.26
C VAL A 106 -14.67 -23.15 -29.24
N ALA A 107 -14.10 -22.07 -28.71
CA ALA A 107 -12.73 -22.04 -28.27
C ALA A 107 -12.65 -21.24 -26.97
N ALA A 108 -12.41 -21.98 -25.89
CA ALA A 108 -12.19 -21.48 -24.56
C ALA A 108 -11.01 -20.49 -24.53
N VAL A 109 -11.22 -19.33 -23.91
CA VAL A 109 -10.16 -18.62 -23.22
C VAL A 109 -10.67 -18.37 -21.81
N ASP A 110 -10.32 -19.34 -20.96
CA ASP A 110 -10.20 -19.17 -19.53
C ASP A 110 -9.16 -18.07 -19.28
N CYS A 111 -9.65 -16.90 -18.88
CA CYS A 111 -8.83 -15.92 -18.17
C CYS A 111 -9.48 -15.75 -16.79
N GLY A 112 -9.26 -16.74 -15.94
CA GLY A 112 -9.37 -16.61 -14.50
C GLY A 112 -8.70 -15.33 -14.02
N VAL A 113 -9.51 -14.31 -13.78
CA VAL A 113 -9.19 -13.23 -12.87
C VAL A 113 -10.38 -13.18 -11.92
N GLU A 114 -10.31 -13.99 -10.86
CA GLU A 114 -11.11 -13.71 -9.68
C GLU A 114 -10.67 -12.35 -9.13
N PRO A 115 -11.57 -11.34 -9.06
CA PRO A 115 -11.28 -10.16 -8.28
C PRO A 115 -11.38 -10.59 -6.81
N TYR A 116 -10.26 -10.50 -6.07
CA TYR A 116 -10.19 -10.71 -4.63
C TYR A 116 -11.43 -10.14 -3.92
N SER A 117 -12.42 -10.99 -3.66
CA SER A 117 -13.53 -10.70 -2.79
C SER A 117 -13.01 -10.94 -1.37
N ALA A 118 -12.75 -9.86 -0.64
CA ALA A 118 -12.57 -9.93 0.80
C ALA A 118 -13.91 -10.33 1.43
N VAL A 119 -14.22 -11.62 1.45
CA VAL A 119 -15.30 -12.19 2.23
C VAL A 119 -14.72 -12.52 3.59
N VAL A 120 -15.10 -11.70 4.58
CA VAL A 120 -15.01 -12.04 5.99
C VAL A 120 -16.00 -13.18 6.20
N GLY A 121 -15.50 -14.40 6.34
CA GLY A 121 -16.30 -15.58 6.61
C GLY A 121 -15.36 -16.65 7.16
N GLU A 122 -15.61 -17.05 8.40
CA GLU A 122 -14.92 -18.14 9.06
C GLU A 122 -15.07 -19.41 8.23
N ASP A 123 -13.98 -19.84 7.59
CA ASP A 123 -13.92 -21.18 7.03
C ASP A 123 -12.52 -21.75 7.31
N ARG A 124 -12.49 -22.79 8.13
CA ARG A 124 -11.29 -23.55 8.50
C ARG A 124 -10.79 -24.29 7.26
N ARG A 125 -10.11 -23.58 6.35
CA ARG A 125 -9.26 -24.20 5.35
C ARG A 125 -8.05 -24.75 6.08
N VAL A 126 -7.96 -26.07 6.13
CA VAL A 126 -6.73 -26.79 6.51
C VAL A 126 -5.64 -26.27 5.57
N ILE A 127 -4.73 -25.47 6.11
CA ILE A 127 -3.52 -25.08 5.41
C ILE A 127 -2.69 -26.36 5.36
N GLU A 128 -2.49 -26.93 4.17
CA GLU A 128 -1.48 -27.98 4.00
C GLU A 128 -0.13 -27.36 4.34
N ASP A 129 0.58 -27.98 5.28
CA ASP A 129 1.89 -27.52 5.73
C ASP A 129 2.85 -27.51 4.52
N LEU A 130 3.41 -26.34 4.25
CA LEU A 130 4.40 -26.17 3.20
C LEU A 130 5.65 -27.00 3.56
N PRO A 131 6.26 -27.69 2.58
CA PRO A 131 7.50 -28.42 2.82
C PRO A 131 8.59 -27.44 3.29
N PRO A 132 9.44 -27.86 4.25
CA PRO A 132 10.50 -27.00 4.77
C PRO A 132 11.48 -26.60 3.66
N LEU A 133 11.75 -25.30 3.56
CA LEU A 133 12.73 -24.74 2.65
C LEU A 133 14.13 -25.13 3.12
N GLU A 134 14.84 -25.93 2.32
CA GLU A 134 16.25 -26.20 2.56
C GLU A 134 17.09 -24.96 2.22
N LEU A 135 17.70 -24.38 3.25
CA LEU A 135 18.68 -23.31 3.07
C LEU A 135 19.99 -23.90 2.53
N PRO A 136 20.70 -23.18 1.64
CA PRO A 136 22.01 -23.61 1.16
C PRO A 136 22.99 -23.75 2.32
N LYS A 137 23.75 -24.86 2.34
CA LYS A 137 24.81 -25.10 3.31
C LYS A 137 25.97 -24.14 3.01
N PHE A 138 26.09 -23.09 3.80
CA PHE A 138 27.27 -22.22 3.78
C PHE A 138 28.42 -22.93 4.50
N ASP A 139 29.46 -23.27 3.75
CA ASP A 139 30.69 -23.83 4.28
C ASP A 139 31.67 -22.70 4.61
N PHE A 140 32.01 -22.57 5.89
CA PHE A 140 32.97 -21.57 6.38
C PHE A 140 34.39 -22.14 6.48
N GLY A 141 34.64 -23.36 5.98
CA GLY A 141 35.94 -24.03 6.03
C GLY A 141 37.10 -23.26 5.35
N ASN A 142 36.80 -22.28 4.49
CA ASN A 142 37.80 -21.47 3.80
C ASN A 142 38.04 -20.09 4.41
N LEU A 143 37.51 -19.81 5.61
CA LEU A 143 37.76 -18.54 6.29
C LEU A 143 39.10 -18.61 7.04
N GLU A 144 40.22 -18.52 6.31
CA GLU A 144 41.53 -18.27 6.91
C GLU A 144 41.52 -16.88 7.56
N MET A 145 41.34 -16.85 8.88
CA MET A 145 41.64 -15.65 9.66
C MET A 145 43.17 -15.52 9.77
N SER A 146 43.76 -14.70 8.90
CA SER A 146 45.14 -14.25 9.08
C SER A 146 45.19 -13.28 10.27
N ILE A 147 45.41 -13.82 11.47
CA ILE A 147 45.83 -13.04 12.62
C ILE A 147 47.34 -12.83 12.44
N ARG A 148 47.74 -11.61 12.07
CA ARG A 148 49.15 -11.19 12.12
C ARG A 148 49.41 -10.59 13.50
N ASP A 149 50.49 -11.06 14.12
CA ASP A 149 51.04 -10.63 15.41
C ASP A 149 51.43 -9.15 15.45
#